data_AF-A0A9N9R2C6-F1
#
_entry.id   AF-A0A9N9R2C6-F1
#
_cell.length_a   1.000
_cell.length_b   1.000
_cell.length_c   1.000
_cell.angle_alpha   90.00
_cell.angle_beta   90.00
_cell.angle_gamma   90.00
#
_symmetry.space_group_name_H-M   'P 1'
#
loop_
_entity.id
_entity.type
_entity.pdbx_description
1 polymer ?
#
loop_
_entity_poly.entity_id
_entity_poly.type
_entity_poly.pdbx_seq_one_letter_code
_entity_poly.pdbx_strand_id
1 'polypeptide(L)'
;MTQMGSNLYYSCEMSKNLQSSILETADTYKKLLKLGERLNSLETVESAESFSSTVAQKILPLNEEKKSRAPKRASSISHNPHSSRIDEELLNKKRTMRWKVVLPAEYDPNDTERTLKCKKMVPGLKEVLPEKGIYVNCAKLMHAKRVSGDCKTLESLVLEEVFSKIALTVCSTWHETKSPNKCWIERPPLYLAAWDILFNYVLRFGSQQDWKIDTEEIIKAMDNKIYEIRIQTDILTERCML
;
A
#
# COMPACT_ATOMS: atom_id res chain seq x y z
N MET A 1 53.48 14.72 35.64
CA MET A 1 52.89 14.77 34.28
C MET A 1 51.67 15.67 34.34
N THR A 2 51.60 16.67 33.47
CA THR A 2 50.53 17.68 33.44
C THR A 2 49.22 17.04 32.95
N GLN A 3 48.11 17.31 33.66
CA GLN A 3 46.75 16.81 33.38
C GLN A 3 46.32 16.99 31.91
N MET A 4 46.84 18.03 31.24
CA MET A 4 46.59 18.33 29.83
C MET A 4 47.20 17.30 28.86
N GLY A 5 48.35 16.70 29.20
CA GLY A 5 49.00 15.67 28.39
C GLY A 5 48.24 14.34 28.43
N SER A 6 47.70 13.97 29.59
CA SER A 6 46.89 12.76 29.77
C SER A 6 45.58 12.82 28.99
N ASN A 7 44.92 13.99 28.95
CA ASN A 7 43.68 14.18 28.18
C ASN A 7 43.92 14.09 26.66
N LEU A 8 45.01 14.67 26.16
CA LEU A 8 45.36 14.59 24.75
C LEU A 8 45.70 13.15 24.33
N TYR A 9 46.42 12.42 25.18
CA TYR A 9 46.73 11.01 24.97
C TYR A 9 45.47 10.15 24.87
N TYR A 10 44.53 10.32 25.81
CA TYR A 10 43.26 9.58 25.81
C TYR A 10 42.41 9.87 24.57
N SER A 11 42.36 11.14 24.14
CA SER A 11 41.64 11.53 22.91
C SER A 11 42.25 10.88 21.65
N CYS A 12 43.58 10.82 21.57
CA CYS A 12 44.28 10.19 20.46
C CYS A 12 44.06 8.67 20.43
N GLU A 13 44.10 8.02 21.60
CA GLU A 13 43.83 6.58 21.73
C GLU A 13 42.39 6.23 21.31
N MET A 14 41.41 7.03 21.75
CA MET A 14 40.01 6.83 21.37
C MET A 14 39.78 7.03 19.86
N SER A 15 40.46 8.00 19.24
CA SER A 15 40.41 8.20 17.80
C SER A 15 41.00 7.02 17.03
N LYS A 16 42.13 6.45 17.48
CA LYS A 16 42.72 5.24 16.88
C LYS A 16 41.80 4.04 17.00
N ASN A 17 41.19 3.83 18.17
CA ASN A 17 40.26 2.73 18.38
C ASN A 17 39.03 2.83 17.48
N LEU A 18 38.48 4.04 17.33
CA LEU A 18 37.38 4.29 16.40
C LEU A 18 37.79 4.01 14.95
N GLN A 19 38.97 4.46 14.54
CA GLN A 19 39.50 4.23 13.21
C GLN A 19 39.67 2.73 12.92
N SER A 20 40.24 1.97 13.85
CA SER A 20 40.38 0.51 13.72
C SER A 20 39.02 -0.18 13.61
N SER A 21 38.04 0.21 14.44
CA SER A 21 36.69 -0.35 14.40
C SER A 21 35.99 -0.10 13.06
N ILE A 22 36.15 1.10 12.48
CA ILE A 22 35.60 1.44 11.16
C ILE A 22 36.23 0.56 10.07
N LEU A 23 37.56 0.36 10.11
CA LEU A 23 38.27 -0.47 9.13
C LEU A 23 37.85 -1.94 9.23
N GLU A 24 37.75 -2.50 10.44
CA GLU A 24 37.28 -3.86 10.67
C GLU A 24 35.84 -4.07 10.16
N THR A 25 34.97 -3.09 10.41
CA THR A 25 33.58 -3.11 9.93
C THR A 25 33.53 -3.10 8.41
N ALA A 26 34.31 -2.22 7.76
CA ALA A 26 34.40 -2.13 6.31
C ALA A 26 34.90 -3.45 5.68
N ASP A 27 35.92 -4.07 6.26
CA ASP A 27 36.44 -5.36 5.80
C ASP A 27 35.42 -6.48 5.96
N THR A 28 34.63 -6.46 7.04
CA THR A 28 33.57 -7.44 7.27
C THR A 28 32.47 -7.33 6.21
N TYR A 29 32.01 -6.11 5.92
CA TYR A 29 31.04 -5.89 4.84
C TYR A 29 31.59 -6.30 3.48
N LYS A 30 32.86 -6.02 3.18
CA LYS A 30 33.51 -6.44 1.94
C LYS A 30 33.56 -7.97 1.79
N LYS A 31 33.79 -8.71 2.88
CA LYS A 31 33.74 -10.18 2.89
C LYS A 31 32.32 -10.69 2.64
N LEU A 32 31.31 -10.11 3.28
CA LEU A 32 29.91 -10.47 3.10
C LEU A 32 29.44 -10.22 1.65
N LEU A 33 29.84 -9.10 1.05
CA LEU A 33 29.53 -8.78 -0.34
C LEU A 33 30.08 -9.84 -1.29
N LYS A 34 31.36 -10.22 -1.12
CA LYS A 34 31.99 -11.29 -1.91
C LYS A 34 31.31 -12.65 -1.72
N LEU A 35 30.80 -12.95 -0.52
CA LEU A 35 30.04 -14.18 -0.28
C LEU A 35 28.69 -14.15 -1.01
N GLY A 36 27.98 -13.03 -0.99
CA GLY A 36 26.74 -12.84 -1.75
C GLY A 36 26.93 -13.02 -3.26
N GLU A 37 28.01 -12.44 -3.82
CA GLU A 37 28.35 -12.61 -5.24
C GLU A 37 28.65 -14.08 -5.61
N ARG A 38 29.29 -14.84 -4.71
CA ARG A 38 29.57 -16.27 -4.92
C ARG A 38 28.31 -17.13 -4.88
N LEU A 39 27.35 -16.81 -4.01
CA LEU A 39 26.07 -17.52 -3.95
C LEU A 39 25.23 -17.30 -5.21
N ASN A 40 25.16 -16.05 -5.68
CA ASN A 40 24.48 -15.71 -6.93
C ASN A 40 25.14 -16.36 -8.16
N SER A 41 26.45 -16.62 -8.09
CA SER A 41 27.19 -17.35 -9.13
C SER A 41 27.03 -18.88 -9.04
N LEU A 42 26.56 -19.43 -7.90
CA LEU A 42 26.26 -20.86 -7.75
C LEU A 42 24.84 -21.21 -8.21
N GLU A 43 23.87 -20.31 -8.01
CA GLU A 43 22.50 -20.48 -8.52
C GLU A 43 22.42 -20.58 -10.05
N THR A 44 23.44 -20.11 -10.78
CA THR A 44 23.54 -20.24 -12.23
C THR A 44 24.08 -21.60 -12.71
N VAL A 45 24.56 -22.47 -11.81
CA VAL A 45 25.10 -23.81 -12.15
C VAL A 45 24.23 -24.95 -11.62
N GLU A 46 23.41 -24.73 -10.58
CA GLU A 46 22.51 -25.75 -10.01
C GLU A 46 21.08 -25.78 -10.61
N SER A 47 20.79 -25.00 -11.65
CA SER A 47 19.48 -25.02 -12.33
C SER A 47 19.39 -26.03 -13.49
N ALA A 48 20.37 -26.92 -13.63
CA ALA A 48 20.44 -27.91 -14.71
C ALA A 48 20.55 -29.34 -14.20
N GLU A 49 19.73 -29.78 -13.22
CA GLU A 49 19.33 -31.19 -13.08
C GLU A 49 18.19 -31.37 -12.05
N SER A 50 16.96 -31.57 -12.54
CA SER A 50 15.78 -32.21 -11.89
C SER A 50 15.25 -31.60 -10.57
N PHE A 51 13.96 -31.32 -10.38
CA PHE A 51 12.85 -32.26 -10.49
C PHE A 51 11.55 -31.59 -10.94
N SER A 52 10.84 -32.36 -11.75
CA SER A 52 9.50 -32.15 -12.29
C SER A 52 8.43 -32.11 -11.20
N SER A 53 7.52 -31.13 -11.27
CA SER A 53 6.08 -31.44 -11.16
C SER A 53 5.23 -30.40 -11.89
N THR A 54 4.72 -30.85 -13.02
CA THR A 54 3.59 -30.37 -13.82
C THR A 54 2.47 -29.65 -13.04
N VAL A 55 2.14 -28.42 -13.43
CA VAL A 55 0.75 -27.98 -13.71
C VAL A 55 0.79 -26.89 -14.77
N ALA A 56 0.40 -27.25 -15.99
CA ALA A 56 0.10 -26.31 -17.05
C ALA A 56 -1.27 -25.67 -16.79
N GLN A 57 -1.35 -24.33 -16.78
CA GLN A 57 -2.60 -23.63 -17.02
C GLN A 57 -2.47 -22.69 -18.22
N LYS A 58 -3.32 -23.01 -19.19
CA LYS A 58 -3.45 -22.51 -20.54
C LYS A 58 -4.09 -21.11 -20.55
N ILE A 59 -3.53 -20.25 -21.38
CA ILE A 59 -3.94 -18.86 -21.61
C ILE A 59 -4.99 -18.80 -22.75
N LEU A 60 -6.09 -18.05 -22.50
CA LEU A 60 -7.03 -17.31 -23.40
C LEU A 60 -7.92 -18.09 -24.42
N PRO A 61 -8.99 -17.48 -25.01
CA PRO A 61 -9.63 -16.15 -24.81
C PRO A 61 -11.19 -16.12 -24.76
N LEU A 62 -11.68 -14.94 -24.35
CA LEU A 62 -12.86 -14.16 -24.78
C LEU A 62 -13.62 -14.66 -26.04
N ASN A 63 -14.96 -14.70 -25.99
CA ASN A 63 -15.84 -14.44 -27.14
C ASN A 63 -17.23 -13.93 -26.72
N GLU A 64 -17.68 -12.90 -27.42
CA GLU A 64 -19.04 -12.34 -27.46
C GLU A 64 -19.99 -13.26 -28.26
N GLU A 65 -21.31 -13.24 -27.97
CA GLU A 65 -22.41 -12.88 -28.89
C GLU A 65 -23.80 -13.49 -28.51
N LYS A 66 -24.78 -12.59 -28.32
CA LYS A 66 -26.19 -12.56 -28.79
C LYS A 66 -27.23 -13.71 -28.55
N LYS A 67 -28.35 -13.22 -27.95
CA LYS A 67 -29.80 -13.33 -28.32
C LYS A 67 -30.64 -14.60 -28.09
N SER A 68 -31.72 -14.32 -27.34
CA SER A 68 -33.13 -14.76 -27.49
C SER A 68 -33.54 -16.17 -27.04
N ARG A 69 -34.53 -16.25 -26.13
CA ARG A 69 -35.89 -16.80 -26.38
C ARG A 69 -36.77 -16.67 -25.13
N ALA A 70 -38.00 -16.19 -25.30
CA ALA A 70 -39.08 -16.23 -24.30
C ALA A 70 -39.58 -17.67 -24.05
N PRO A 71 -40.38 -17.91 -22.99
CA PRO A 71 -41.81 -18.00 -23.28
C PRO A 71 -42.74 -17.36 -22.22
N LYS A 72 -43.94 -17.05 -22.72
CA LYS A 72 -45.13 -16.55 -22.04
C LYS A 72 -45.65 -17.57 -21.01
N ARG A 73 -46.13 -17.07 -19.86
CA ARG A 73 -47.28 -17.68 -19.17
C ARG A 73 -48.12 -16.58 -18.52
N ALA A 74 -49.37 -16.53 -18.94
CA ALA A 74 -50.40 -15.66 -18.40
C ALA A 74 -50.87 -16.19 -17.04
N SER A 75 -51.15 -15.29 -16.11
CA SER A 75 -52.29 -15.38 -15.21
C SER A 75 -52.69 -13.97 -14.77
N SER A 76 -53.94 -13.67 -15.06
CA SER A 76 -54.74 -12.49 -14.74
C SER A 76 -55.04 -12.37 -13.24
N ILE A 77 -55.17 -11.14 -12.73
CA ILE A 77 -56.38 -10.60 -12.05
C ILE A 77 -56.17 -9.08 -11.78
N SER A 78 -57.30 -8.38 -11.74
CA SER A 78 -57.65 -6.99 -12.09
C SER A 78 -57.55 -5.91 -10.98
N HIS A 79 -57.73 -4.64 -11.41
CA HIS A 79 -58.09 -3.37 -10.69
C HIS A 79 -56.92 -2.51 -10.18
N ASN A 80 -56.82 -1.18 -10.36
CA ASN A 80 -57.58 -0.10 -11.01
C ASN A 80 -56.57 1.08 -11.21
N PRO A 81 -56.75 2.01 -12.18
CA PRO A 81 -55.72 2.99 -12.55
C PRO A 81 -55.90 4.32 -11.81
N HIS A 82 -54.90 4.73 -11.02
CA HIS A 82 -54.78 6.13 -10.63
C HIS A 82 -53.31 6.56 -10.49
N SER A 83 -52.92 7.45 -11.41
CA SER A 83 -52.09 8.63 -11.15
C SER A 83 -50.75 8.47 -10.41
N SER A 84 -49.67 8.28 -11.17
CA SER A 84 -48.36 8.89 -10.85
C SER A 84 -47.41 8.88 -12.05
N ARG A 85 -47.89 9.27 -13.24
CA ARG A 85 -47.04 9.43 -14.43
C ARG A 85 -46.19 10.72 -14.41
N ILE A 86 -46.08 11.37 -13.25
CA ILE A 86 -45.35 12.63 -13.04
C ILE A 86 -44.08 12.42 -12.18
N ASP A 87 -43.91 11.26 -11.53
CA ASP A 87 -42.82 11.08 -10.56
C ASP A 87 -41.54 10.45 -11.16
N GLU A 88 -41.63 9.71 -12.27
CA GLU A 88 -40.45 9.11 -12.91
C GLU A 88 -39.56 10.15 -13.62
N GLU A 89 -40.14 11.23 -14.13
CA GLU A 89 -39.37 12.26 -14.85
C GLU A 89 -38.65 13.25 -13.90
N LEU A 90 -39.15 13.39 -12.66
CA LEU A 90 -38.50 14.15 -11.58
C LEU A 90 -37.42 13.34 -10.86
N LEU A 91 -37.52 12.00 -10.84
CA LEU A 91 -36.49 11.10 -10.33
C LEU A 91 -35.30 10.96 -11.30
N ASN A 92 -35.54 11.00 -12.61
CA ASN A 92 -34.48 10.91 -13.64
C ASN A 92 -33.67 12.22 -13.84
N LYS A 93 -34.12 13.34 -13.26
CA LYS A 93 -33.43 14.65 -13.33
C LYS A 93 -32.63 15.02 -12.07
N LYS A 94 -32.43 14.09 -11.13
CA LYS A 94 -31.40 14.27 -10.10
C LYS A 94 -30.04 14.11 -10.78
N ARG A 95 -29.50 15.20 -11.32
CA ARG A 95 -28.05 15.37 -11.52
C ARG A 95 -27.39 14.82 -10.25
N THR A 96 -26.73 13.68 -10.35
CA THR A 96 -25.97 13.08 -9.25
C THR A 96 -24.89 14.09 -8.89
N MET A 97 -25.17 14.89 -7.86
CA MET A 97 -24.28 15.95 -7.39
C MET A 97 -23.01 15.27 -6.88
N ARG A 98 -21.94 15.33 -7.68
CA ARG A 98 -20.62 14.84 -7.28
C ARG A 98 -19.80 16.01 -6.78
N TRP A 99 -19.15 15.82 -5.65
CA TRP A 99 -18.20 16.74 -5.06
C TRP A 99 -16.81 16.27 -5.45
N LYS A 100 -15.86 17.18 -5.62
CA LYS A 100 -14.46 16.84 -5.87
C LYS A 100 -13.63 17.34 -4.70
N VAL A 101 -12.66 16.54 -4.29
CA VAL A 101 -11.67 16.99 -3.32
C VAL A 101 -10.77 18.03 -3.98
N VAL A 102 -10.59 19.17 -3.31
CA VAL A 102 -9.58 20.15 -3.72
C VAL A 102 -8.22 19.56 -3.40
N LEU A 103 -7.47 19.23 -4.43
CA LEU A 103 -6.13 18.67 -4.29
C LEU A 103 -5.15 19.81 -4.02
N PRO A 104 -4.19 19.66 -3.08
CA PRO A 104 -3.10 20.61 -2.92
C PRO A 104 -2.36 20.83 -4.24
N ALA A 105 -1.80 22.02 -4.46
CA ALA A 105 -1.12 22.39 -5.72
C ALA A 105 0.04 21.45 -6.10
N GLU A 106 0.63 20.78 -5.11
CA GLU A 106 1.73 19.83 -5.27
C GLU A 106 1.27 18.42 -5.68
N TYR A 107 -0.03 18.13 -5.54
CA TYR A 107 -0.61 16.81 -5.78
C TYR A 107 -1.13 16.70 -7.22
N ASP A 108 -0.49 15.84 -8.01
CA ASP A 108 -0.95 15.50 -9.36
C ASP A 108 -1.79 14.21 -9.31
N PRO A 109 -3.08 14.25 -9.68
CA PRO A 109 -3.95 13.07 -9.66
C PRO A 109 -3.55 11.97 -10.65
N ASN A 110 -2.70 12.27 -11.64
CA ASN A 110 -2.23 11.28 -12.62
C ASN A 110 -0.91 10.60 -12.21
N ASP A 111 -0.17 11.20 -11.28
CA ASP A 111 1.08 10.66 -10.73
C ASP A 111 0.78 9.98 -9.39
N THR A 112 0.26 8.75 -9.44
CA THR A 112 -0.08 8.00 -8.23
C THR A 112 1.15 7.70 -7.35
N GLU A 113 2.37 7.68 -7.90
CA GLU A 113 3.60 7.51 -7.12
C GLU A 113 3.88 8.70 -6.18
N ARG A 114 3.28 9.89 -6.42
CA ARG A 114 3.26 11.00 -5.44
C ARG A 114 2.58 10.65 -4.13
N THR A 115 1.79 9.58 -4.08
CA THR A 115 1.15 9.16 -2.84
C THR A 115 2.13 8.56 -1.83
N LEU A 116 3.30 8.11 -2.30
CA LEU A 116 4.34 7.53 -1.45
C LEU A 116 5.04 8.60 -0.61
N LYS A 117 5.34 8.23 0.64
CA LYS A 117 6.12 9.06 1.57
C LYS A 117 7.58 9.16 1.15
N CYS A 118 8.15 8.06 0.65
CA CYS A 118 9.54 7.99 0.19
C CYS A 118 9.59 7.39 -1.22
N LYS A 119 10.02 8.20 -2.20
CA LYS A 119 10.07 7.81 -3.61
C LYS A 119 11.37 7.15 -4.04
N LYS A 120 12.45 7.37 -3.29
CA LYS A 120 13.80 6.91 -3.63
C LYS A 120 14.46 6.32 -2.39
N MET A 121 15.30 5.31 -2.62
CA MET A 121 16.16 4.76 -1.59
C MET A 121 17.15 5.83 -1.12
N VAL A 122 17.16 6.10 0.19
CA VAL A 122 18.16 6.94 0.85
C VAL A 122 18.63 6.25 2.14
N PRO A 123 19.82 6.59 2.68
CA PRO A 123 20.31 5.99 3.92
C PRO A 123 19.28 6.08 5.05
N GLY A 124 19.04 4.97 5.74
CA GLY A 124 18.04 4.87 6.81
C GLY A 124 16.65 4.39 6.38
N LEU A 125 16.41 4.24 5.07
CA LEU A 125 15.22 3.57 4.54
C LEU A 125 15.48 2.09 4.30
N LYS A 126 14.40 1.31 4.33
CA LYS A 126 14.38 -0.11 4.01
C LYS A 126 13.19 -0.40 3.11
N GLU A 127 13.36 -1.34 2.20
CA GLU A 127 12.23 -1.83 1.41
C GLU A 127 11.24 -2.60 2.29
N VAL A 128 9.94 -2.35 2.08
CA VAL A 128 8.86 -3.08 2.75
C VAL A 128 8.91 -4.57 2.38
N LEU A 129 9.00 -4.84 1.08
CA LEU A 129 9.30 -6.16 0.53
C LEU A 129 10.50 -6.06 -0.41
N PRO A 130 11.41 -7.04 -0.42
CA PRO A 130 12.57 -7.03 -1.32
C PRO A 130 12.18 -6.91 -2.79
N GLU A 131 12.92 -6.09 -3.53
CA GLU A 131 12.82 -5.90 -4.99
C GLU A 131 11.51 -5.28 -5.46
N LYS A 132 10.76 -4.66 -4.53
CA LYS A 132 9.48 -4.02 -4.84
C LYS A 132 9.55 -2.50 -4.93
N GLY A 133 10.69 -1.90 -4.58
CA GLY A 133 10.92 -0.46 -4.74
C GLY A 133 10.06 0.45 -3.86
N ILE A 134 9.47 -0.09 -2.79
CA ILE A 134 8.71 0.69 -1.80
C ILE A 134 9.52 0.83 -0.53
N TYR A 135 9.91 2.06 -0.23
CA TYR A 135 10.83 2.38 0.85
C TYR A 135 10.10 3.00 2.04
N VAL A 136 10.45 2.56 3.25
CA VAL A 136 9.95 3.12 4.51
C VAL A 136 11.10 3.35 5.48
N ASN A 137 10.89 4.21 6.48
CA ASN A 137 11.90 4.44 7.51
C ASN A 137 12.14 3.14 8.32
N CYS A 138 13.40 2.69 8.37
CA CYS A 138 13.75 1.43 8.99
C CYS A 138 13.43 1.40 10.50
N ALA A 139 13.75 2.48 11.22
CA ALA A 139 13.49 2.57 12.65
C ALA A 139 11.98 2.52 12.97
N LYS A 140 11.17 3.21 12.15
CA LYS A 140 9.72 3.21 12.31
C LYS A 140 9.07 1.89 11.92
N LEU A 141 9.56 1.22 10.88
CA LEU A 141 9.10 -0.11 10.53
C LEU A 141 9.42 -1.13 11.64
N MET A 142 10.62 -1.04 12.23
CA MET A 142 11.00 -1.88 13.37
C MET A 142 10.17 -1.58 14.62
N HIS A 143 9.88 -0.30 14.87
CA HIS A 143 8.97 0.10 15.93
C HIS A 143 7.57 -0.49 15.71
N ALA A 144 7.01 -0.36 14.50
CA ALA A 144 5.70 -0.91 14.14
C ALA A 144 5.63 -2.42 14.38
N LYS A 145 6.66 -3.17 13.96
CA LYS A 145 6.76 -4.61 14.26
C LYS A 145 6.74 -4.93 15.74
N ARG A 146 7.43 -4.13 16.56
CA ARG A 146 7.59 -4.38 18.00
C ARG A 146 6.31 -4.10 18.78
N VAL A 147 5.58 -3.05 18.43
CA VAL A 147 4.40 -2.61 19.19
C VAL A 147 3.11 -3.27 18.72
N SER A 148 3.11 -3.88 17.53
CA SER A 148 1.93 -4.53 16.99
C SER A 148 1.73 -5.91 17.61
N GLY A 149 0.52 -6.18 18.09
CA GLY A 149 0.09 -7.50 18.55
C GLY A 149 -0.82 -8.24 17.57
N ASP A 150 -1.25 -7.58 16.50
CA ASP A 150 -2.12 -8.13 15.47
C ASP A 150 -1.85 -7.51 14.08
N CYS A 151 -2.43 -8.13 13.05
CA CYS A 151 -2.28 -7.66 11.66
C CYS A 151 -2.85 -6.25 11.45
N LYS A 152 -3.90 -5.87 12.18
CA LYS A 152 -4.57 -4.56 12.04
C LYS A 152 -3.69 -3.42 12.51
N THR A 153 -3.12 -3.58 13.71
CA THR A 153 -2.23 -2.58 14.31
C THR A 153 -0.98 -2.41 13.46
N LEU A 154 -0.44 -3.52 12.94
CA LEU A 154 0.72 -3.47 12.06
C LEU A 154 0.39 -2.76 10.74
N GLU A 155 -0.72 -3.13 10.11
CA GLU A 155 -1.20 -2.49 8.89
C GLU A 155 -1.29 -0.98 9.06
N SER A 156 -2.01 -0.52 10.09
CA SER A 156 -2.27 0.90 10.29
C SER A 156 -0.99 1.71 10.52
N LEU A 157 -0.03 1.14 11.25
CA LEU A 157 1.28 1.78 11.47
C LEU A 157 2.15 1.81 10.20
N VAL A 158 2.10 0.76 9.39
CA VAL A 158 2.87 0.69 8.15
C VAL A 158 2.25 1.58 7.06
N LEU A 159 0.92 1.72 7.04
CA LEU A 159 0.19 2.59 6.11
C LEU A 159 0.67 4.05 6.18
N GLU A 160 0.82 4.58 7.39
CA GLU A 160 1.33 5.93 7.65
C GLU A 160 2.82 6.10 7.30
N GLU A 161 3.56 5.00 7.15
CA GLU A 161 4.96 5.02 6.75
C GLU A 161 5.16 4.81 5.24
N VAL A 162 4.25 4.10 4.57
CA VAL A 162 4.27 3.92 3.11
C VAL A 162 3.72 5.15 2.39
N PHE A 163 2.58 5.67 2.83
CA PHE A 163 1.89 6.78 2.17
C PHE A 163 2.12 8.11 2.90
N SER A 164 2.14 9.20 2.14
CA SER A 164 2.19 10.53 2.72
C SER A 164 0.86 10.86 3.42
N LYS A 165 0.91 11.66 4.48
CA LYS A 165 -0.29 12.10 5.20
C LYS A 165 -1.27 12.80 4.25
N ILE A 166 -0.76 13.65 3.35
CA ILE A 166 -1.57 14.33 2.33
C ILE A 166 -2.28 13.31 1.44
N ALA A 167 -1.59 12.28 0.96
CA ALA A 167 -2.22 11.25 0.15
C ALA A 167 -3.35 10.52 0.89
N LEU A 168 -3.14 10.14 2.15
CA LEU A 168 -4.16 9.49 2.96
C LEU A 168 -5.39 10.39 3.21
N THR A 169 -5.22 11.71 3.19
CA THR A 169 -6.34 12.65 3.33
C THR A 169 -7.17 12.77 2.04
N VAL A 170 -6.53 12.84 0.86
CA VAL A 170 -7.22 13.15 -0.40
C VAL A 170 -7.61 11.92 -1.22
N CYS A 171 -6.84 10.84 -1.15
CA CYS A 171 -7.00 9.67 -2.02
C CYS A 171 -8.09 8.72 -1.56
N SER A 172 -8.66 7.96 -2.48
CA SER A 172 -9.66 6.93 -2.27
C SER A 172 -9.14 5.77 -1.42
N THR A 173 -10.01 5.20 -0.60
CA THR A 173 -9.79 3.89 0.01
C THR A 173 -9.95 2.77 -1.02
N TRP A 174 -9.69 1.53 -0.63
CA TRP A 174 -9.86 0.40 -1.53
C TRP A 174 -11.31 0.13 -1.87
N HIS A 175 -12.21 0.16 -0.89
CA HIS A 175 -13.63 -0.01 -1.16
C HIS A 175 -14.19 1.13 -2.02
N GLU A 176 -13.73 2.37 -1.83
CA GLU A 176 -14.10 3.51 -2.68
C GLU A 176 -13.63 3.28 -4.14
N THR A 177 -12.43 2.73 -4.33
CA THR A 177 -11.89 2.40 -5.65
C THR A 177 -12.66 1.28 -6.34
N LYS A 178 -13.14 0.27 -5.58
CA LYS A 178 -13.96 -0.84 -6.11
C LYS A 178 -15.43 -0.47 -6.31
N SER A 179 -15.91 0.62 -5.71
CA SER A 179 -17.30 1.07 -5.79
C SER A 179 -17.42 2.57 -6.11
N PRO A 180 -16.89 3.03 -7.26
CA PRO A 180 -16.82 4.45 -7.59
C PRO A 180 -18.21 5.12 -7.67
N ASN A 181 -19.25 4.36 -8.03
CA ASN A 181 -20.61 4.87 -8.16
C ASN A 181 -21.33 5.11 -6.81
N LYS A 182 -20.74 4.72 -5.67
CA LYS A 182 -21.35 4.90 -4.35
C LYS A 182 -20.83 6.14 -3.62
N CYS A 183 -19.75 6.75 -4.08
CA CYS A 183 -19.17 7.90 -3.41
C CYS A 183 -19.70 9.20 -4.02
N TRP A 184 -20.24 10.07 -3.17
CA TRP A 184 -20.62 11.43 -3.57
C TRP A 184 -19.39 12.32 -3.80
N ILE A 185 -18.19 11.88 -3.40
CA ILE A 185 -16.93 12.61 -3.52
C ILE A 185 -15.98 11.84 -4.43
N GLU A 186 -15.58 12.43 -5.55
CA GLU A 186 -14.55 11.87 -6.42
C GLU A 186 -13.16 12.11 -5.82
N ARG A 187 -12.45 11.00 -5.58
CA ARG A 187 -11.11 10.98 -4.97
C ARG A 187 -10.15 10.18 -5.88
N PRO A 188 -8.91 10.66 -6.09
CA PRO A 188 -7.91 9.92 -6.85
C PRO A 188 -7.49 8.64 -6.10
N PRO A 189 -7.09 7.54 -6.78
CA PRO A 189 -6.65 6.33 -6.09
C PRO A 189 -5.25 6.49 -5.46
N LEU A 190 -4.97 5.71 -4.41
CA LEU A 190 -3.60 5.50 -3.91
C LEU A 190 -2.78 4.68 -4.92
N TYR A 191 -1.44 4.71 -4.79
CA TYR A 191 -0.58 3.86 -5.61
C TYR A 191 -0.85 2.38 -5.33
N LEU A 192 -1.57 1.72 -6.25
CA LEU A 192 -2.08 0.37 -6.08
C LEU A 192 -0.97 -0.65 -5.80
N ALA A 193 0.17 -0.55 -6.49
CA ALA A 193 1.28 -1.47 -6.28
C ALA A 193 1.81 -1.40 -4.84
N ALA A 194 1.95 -0.19 -4.28
CA ALA A 194 2.38 -0.04 -2.88
C ALA A 194 1.34 -0.54 -1.89
N TRP A 195 0.06 -0.41 -2.24
CA TRP A 195 -1.06 -0.93 -1.46
C TRP A 195 -1.01 -2.46 -1.38
N ASP A 196 -0.83 -3.13 -2.52
CA ASP A 196 -0.66 -4.58 -2.61
C ASP A 196 0.60 -5.04 -1.86
N ILE A 197 1.72 -4.31 -1.97
CA ILE A 197 2.97 -4.62 -1.29
C ILE A 197 2.81 -4.53 0.23
N LEU A 198 2.16 -3.47 0.72
CA LEU A 198 1.86 -3.31 2.14
C LEU A 198 0.98 -4.45 2.63
N PHE A 199 -0.10 -4.74 1.92
CA PHE A 199 -1.03 -5.81 2.28
C PHE A 199 -0.32 -7.17 2.36
N ASN A 200 0.46 -7.52 1.33
CA ASN A 200 1.27 -8.74 1.33
C ASN A 200 2.31 -8.79 2.43
N TYR A 201 2.92 -7.65 2.76
CA TYR A 201 3.87 -7.55 3.86
C TYR A 201 3.21 -7.86 5.20
N VAL A 202 2.04 -7.30 5.47
CA VAL A 202 1.28 -7.56 6.70
C VAL A 202 0.89 -9.04 6.79
N LEU A 203 0.40 -9.63 5.70
CA LEU A 203 0.06 -11.06 5.66
C LEU A 203 1.27 -11.95 5.97
N ARG A 204 2.41 -11.68 5.32
CA ARG A 204 3.64 -12.46 5.53
C ARG A 204 4.14 -12.33 6.96
N PHE A 205 4.16 -11.12 7.51
CA PHE A 205 4.63 -10.89 8.87
C PHE A 205 3.67 -11.50 9.90
N GLY A 206 2.36 -11.30 9.74
CA GLY A 206 1.35 -11.89 10.62
C GLY A 206 1.42 -13.42 10.63
N SER A 207 1.63 -14.04 9.46
CA SER A 207 1.84 -15.49 9.35
C SER A 207 3.12 -15.96 10.06
N GLN A 208 4.18 -15.15 10.08
CA GLN A 208 5.43 -15.47 10.79
C GLN A 208 5.29 -15.34 12.31
N GLN A 209 4.29 -14.61 12.79
CA GLN A 209 4.02 -14.38 14.21
C GLN A 209 2.82 -15.22 14.72
N ASP A 210 2.31 -16.14 13.90
CA ASP A 210 1.11 -16.94 14.19
C ASP A 210 -0.12 -16.08 14.55
N TRP A 211 -0.21 -14.88 13.99
CA TRP A 211 -1.37 -14.01 14.20
C TRP A 211 -2.56 -14.49 13.37
N LYS A 212 -3.76 -14.22 13.86
CA LYS A 212 -4.98 -14.46 13.08
C LYS A 212 -4.96 -13.59 11.83
N ILE A 213 -5.07 -14.22 10.67
CA ILE A 213 -5.15 -13.55 9.38
C ILE A 213 -6.61 -13.56 8.91
N ASP A 214 -7.19 -12.37 8.82
CA ASP A 214 -8.47 -12.15 8.14
C ASP A 214 -8.26 -11.00 7.15
N THR A 215 -8.24 -11.35 5.86
CA THR A 215 -7.95 -10.42 4.77
C THR A 215 -8.96 -9.28 4.70
N GLU A 216 -10.23 -9.58 4.95
CA GLU A 216 -11.30 -8.58 4.91
C GLU A 216 -11.18 -7.62 6.09
N GLU A 217 -10.77 -8.15 7.24
CA GLU A 217 -10.55 -7.36 8.45
C GLU A 217 -9.35 -6.41 8.31
N ILE A 218 -8.29 -6.85 7.64
CA ILE A 218 -7.11 -6.02 7.32
C ILE A 218 -7.50 -4.90 6.36
N ILE A 219 -8.22 -5.21 5.27
CA ILE A 219 -8.70 -4.20 4.31
C ILE A 219 -9.59 -3.17 5.01
N LYS A 220 -10.50 -3.61 5.90
CA LYS A 220 -11.32 -2.71 6.70
C LYS A 220 -10.50 -1.84 7.64
N ALA A 221 -9.44 -2.38 8.24
CA ALA A 221 -8.54 -1.60 9.09
C ALA A 221 -7.84 -0.49 8.28
N MET A 222 -7.34 -0.79 7.07
CA MET A 222 -6.76 0.19 6.15
C MET A 222 -7.74 1.33 5.86
N ASP A 223 -8.96 0.97 5.46
CA ASP A 223 -9.99 1.94 5.11
C ASP A 223 -10.38 2.79 6.33
N ASN A 224 -10.61 2.16 7.48
CA ASN A 224 -10.92 2.87 8.73
C ASN A 224 -9.80 3.84 9.12
N LYS A 225 -8.54 3.45 8.93
CA LYS A 225 -7.40 4.31 9.24
C LYS A 225 -7.36 5.53 8.33
N ILE A 226 -7.63 5.35 7.03
CA ILE A 226 -7.77 6.46 6.09
C ILE A 226 -8.92 7.39 6.51
N TYR A 227 -10.08 6.84 6.88
CA TYR A 227 -11.20 7.66 7.38
C TYR A 227 -10.86 8.42 8.66
N GLU A 228 -10.15 7.80 9.61
CA GLU A 228 -9.69 8.45 10.83
C GLU A 228 -8.82 9.67 10.51
N ILE A 229 -7.81 9.50 9.63
CA ILE A 229 -6.92 10.57 9.20
C ILE A 229 -7.71 11.69 8.52
N ARG A 230 -8.70 11.36 7.69
CA ARG A 230 -9.59 12.35 7.05
C ARG A 230 -10.43 13.11 8.06
N ILE A 231 -10.98 12.46 9.09
CA ILE A 231 -11.77 13.16 10.12
C ILE A 231 -10.89 14.13 10.92
N GLN A 232 -9.63 13.76 11.17
CA GLN A 232 -8.68 14.63 11.87
C GLN A 232 -8.19 15.81 11.03
N THR A 233 -8.35 15.74 9.70
CA THR A 233 -7.82 16.76 8.78
C THR A 233 -8.99 17.43 8.07
N ASP A 234 -9.27 18.68 8.39
CA ASP A 234 -10.41 19.40 7.80
C ASP A 234 -10.16 19.68 6.30
N ILE A 235 -10.68 18.83 5.41
CA ILE A 235 -10.48 18.96 3.96
C ILE A 235 -11.66 19.70 3.33
N LEU A 236 -11.36 20.79 2.64
CA LEU A 236 -12.33 21.54 1.85
C LEU A 236 -12.73 20.73 0.59
N THR A 237 -14.03 20.54 0.41
CA THR A 237 -14.61 19.91 -0.79
C THR A 237 -15.26 20.96 -1.67
N GLU A 238 -15.02 20.89 -2.98
CA GLU A 238 -15.63 21.80 -3.95
C GLU A 238 -16.78 21.09 -4.69
N ARG A 239 -17.84 21.86 -4.98
CA ARG A 239 -19.03 21.37 -5.64
C ARG A 239 -18.77 21.24 -7.15
N CYS A 240 -18.90 20.04 -7.72
CA CYS A 240 -18.94 19.90 -9.18
C CYS A 240 -20.40 19.87 -9.66
N MET A 241 -20.74 20.78 -10.56
CA MET A 241 -21.98 20.68 -11.34
C MET A 241 -21.65 19.99 -12.66
N LEU A 242 -22.23 18.80 -12.87
CA LEU A 242 -22.22 18.06 -14.14
C LEU A 242 -23.48 18.39 -14.95
#